data_AF-A0A101WLB1-F1
#
_entry.id   AF-A0A101WLB1-F1
#
_cell.length_a   1.000
_cell.length_b   1.000
_cell.length_c   1.000
_cell.angle_alpha   90.00
_cell.angle_beta   90.00
_cell.angle_gamma   90.00
#
_symmetry.space_group_name_H-M   'P 1'
#
loop_
_entity.id
_entity.type
_entity.pdbx_description
1 polymer ?
#
loop_
_entity_poly.entity_id
_entity_poly.type
_entity_poly.pdbx_seq_one_letter_code
_entity_poly.pdbx_strand_id
1 'polypeptide(L)'
;MTIKEHSLEMRGMPHRDLEEYFLAIGGKQVGLGNYIGLNWEVRLSEEWTCTLGSIQIPATQVTFWVNEEAWSEMLKAFRLRFLSAGG
;
A
#
# COMPACT_ATOMS: atom_id res chain seq x y z
N MET A 1 -2.62 22.63 -4.40
CA MET A 1 -2.75 21.20 -4.03
C MET A 1 -1.36 20.69 -3.79
N THR A 2 -1.06 20.24 -2.56
CA THR A 2 0.27 19.79 -2.19
C THR A 2 0.24 18.28 -2.11
N ILE A 3 0.81 17.62 -3.11
CA ILE A 3 0.99 16.17 -3.09
C ILE A 3 2.09 15.87 -2.06
N LYS A 4 1.78 15.02 -1.09
CA LYS A 4 2.73 14.54 -0.09
C LYS A 4 3.05 13.07 -0.33
N GLU A 5 4.30 12.73 -0.05
CA GLU A 5 4.76 11.34 -0.03
C GLU A 5 4.54 10.76 1.36
N HIS A 6 3.91 9.59 1.42
CA HIS A 6 3.74 8.79 2.62
C HIS A 6 4.20 7.37 2.34
N SER A 7 5.04 6.79 3.20
CA SER A 7 5.44 5.40 3.08
C SER A 7 4.91 4.57 4.25
N LEU A 8 4.42 3.38 3.92
CA LEU A 8 3.96 2.38 4.88
C LEU A 8 4.62 1.05 4.57
N GLU A 9 5.10 0.40 5.61
CA GLU A 9 5.60 -0.95 5.51
C GLU A 9 4.50 -1.94 5.86
N MET A 10 4.17 -2.80 4.91
CA MET A 10 3.18 -3.85 5.05
C MET A 10 3.91 -5.15 5.33
N ARG A 11 3.56 -5.84 6.42
CA ARG A 11 4.15 -7.11 6.82
C ARG A 11 3.06 -8.16 7.00
N GLY A 12 3.37 -9.41 6.66
CA GLY A 12 2.45 -10.54 6.81
C GLY A 12 1.38 -10.61 5.72
N MET A 13 1.56 -9.84 4.64
CA MET A 13 0.61 -9.75 3.54
C MET A 13 1.35 -9.99 2.22
N PRO A 14 0.84 -10.86 1.34
CA PRO A 14 1.43 -11.06 0.02
C PRO A 14 1.41 -9.76 -0.79
N HIS A 15 2.47 -9.50 -1.55
CA HIS A 15 2.54 -8.35 -2.45
C HIS A 15 1.34 -8.30 -3.41
N ARG A 16 0.92 -9.45 -3.92
CA ARG A 16 -0.23 -9.59 -4.82
C ARG A 16 -1.55 -9.05 -4.23
N ASP A 17 -1.78 -9.20 -2.92
CA ASP A 17 -3.02 -8.71 -2.30
C ASP A 17 -3.07 -7.18 -2.29
N LEU A 18 -1.91 -6.52 -2.18
CA LEU A 18 -1.78 -5.07 -2.30
C LEU A 18 -2.08 -4.63 -3.74
N GLU A 19 -1.51 -5.32 -4.74
CA GLU A 19 -1.79 -5.05 -6.15
C GLU A 19 -3.28 -5.14 -6.47
N GLU A 20 -3.92 -6.24 -6.06
CA GLU A 20 -5.36 -6.47 -6.28
C GLU A 20 -6.21 -5.40 -5.60
N TYR A 21 -5.84 -4.91 -4.42
CA TYR A 21 -6.53 -3.81 -3.77
C TYR A 21 -6.45 -2.51 -4.56
N PHE A 22 -5.26 -2.10 -4.99
CA PHE A 22 -5.10 -0.84 -5.72
C PHE A 22 -5.84 -0.87 -7.05
N LEU A 23 -5.87 -2.01 -7.73
CA LEU A 23 -6.70 -2.22 -8.92
C LEU A 23 -8.20 -2.16 -8.58
N ALA A 24 -8.64 -2.77 -7.48
CA ALA A 24 -10.05 -2.81 -7.07
C ALA A 24 -10.62 -1.43 -6.70
N ILE A 25 -9.81 -0.52 -6.15
CA ILE A 25 -10.22 0.86 -5.83
C ILE A 25 -10.12 1.82 -7.04
N GLY A 26 -9.92 1.29 -8.24
CA GLY A 26 -9.90 2.06 -9.49
C GLY A 26 -8.51 2.51 -9.94
N GLY A 27 -7.44 1.97 -9.33
CA GLY A 27 -6.07 2.18 -9.79
C GLY A 27 -5.81 1.47 -11.12
N LYS A 28 -4.94 2.08 -11.92
CA LYS A 28 -4.42 1.50 -13.16
C LYS A 28 -2.94 1.23 -13.00
N GLN A 29 -2.50 0.04 -13.37
CA GLN A 29 -1.07 -0.27 -13.40
C GLN A 29 -0.42 0.47 -14.58
N VAL A 30 0.60 1.28 -14.27
CA VAL A 30 1.34 2.09 -15.27
C VAL A 30 2.82 1.69 -15.37
N GLY A 31 3.26 0.76 -14.53
CA GLY A 31 4.61 0.20 -14.51
C GLY A 31 4.70 -0.92 -13.48
N LEU A 32 5.87 -1.57 -13.43
CA LEU A 32 6.11 -2.63 -12.44
C LEU A 32 6.02 -2.05 -11.03
N GLY A 33 5.04 -2.52 -10.25
CA GLY A 33 4.76 -2.00 -8.90
C GLY A 33 4.15 -0.60 -8.85
N ASN A 34 3.82 0.04 -9.99
CA ASN A 34 3.29 1.41 -10.01
C ASN A 34 1.81 1.44 -10.40
N TYR A 35 0.99 2.05 -9.56
CA TYR A 35 -0.46 2.14 -9.68
C TYR A 35 -0.92 3.60 -9.56
N ILE A 36 -1.68 4.08 -10.55
CA ILE A 36 -2.21 5.45 -10.55
C ILE A 36 -3.74 5.41 -10.50
N GLY A 37 -4.31 6.14 -9.55
CA GLY A 37 -5.73 6.45 -9.45
C GLY A 37 -6.04 7.90 -9.79
N LEU A 38 -7.26 8.34 -9.50
CA LEU A 38 -7.75 9.66 -9.90
C LEU A 38 -6.94 10.82 -9.29
N ASN A 39 -6.58 10.71 -8.01
CA ASN A 39 -5.89 11.76 -7.23
C ASN A 39 -4.77 11.18 -6.35
N TRP A 40 -4.30 9.98 -6.66
CA TRP A 40 -3.29 9.28 -5.91
C TRP A 40 -2.44 8.43 -6.84
N GLU A 41 -1.17 8.29 -6.49
CA GLU A 41 -0.23 7.35 -7.09
C GLU A 41 0.34 6.49 -5.97
N VAL A 42 0.53 5.21 -6.24
CA VAL A 42 1.13 4.26 -5.31
C VAL A 42 2.21 3.48 -6.02
N ARG A 43 3.33 3.32 -5.32
CA ARG A 43 4.40 2.41 -5.69
C ARG A 43 4.56 1.36 -4.63
N LEU A 44 4.52 0.11 -5.08
CA LEU A 44 4.90 -1.06 -4.33
C LEU A 44 6.35 -1.37 -4.66
N SER A 45 7.15 -1.58 -3.61
CA SER A 45 8.48 -2.15 -3.76
C SER A 45 8.40 -3.62 -4.16
N GLU A 46 9.55 -4.21 -4.46
CA GLU A 46 9.68 -5.66 -4.47
C GLU A 46 9.32 -6.24 -3.09
N GLU A 47 8.80 -7.46 -3.09
CA GLU A 47 8.53 -8.21 -1.85
C GLU A 47 9.86 -8.71 -1.27
N TRP A 48 10.08 -8.49 0.02
CA TRP A 48 11.17 -9.10 0.75
C TRP A 48 10.63 -9.91 1.94
N THR A 49 11.44 -10.79 2.49
CA THR A 49 11.05 -11.56 3.67
C THR A 49 11.67 -10.95 4.92
N CYS A 50 10.84 -10.72 5.94
CA CYS A 50 11.27 -10.34 7.27
C CYS A 50 11.16 -11.54 8.22
N THR A 51 12.19 -11.74 9.04
CA THR A 51 12.17 -12.74 10.10
C THR A 51 11.65 -12.12 11.40
N LEU A 52 10.58 -12.68 11.95
CA LEU A 52 10.05 -12.37 13.27
C LEU A 52 10.10 -13.64 14.13
N GLY A 53 11.15 -13.74 14.96
CA GLY A 53 11.44 -14.96 15.72
C GLY A 53 11.81 -16.11 14.77
N SER A 54 11.01 -17.17 14.79
CA SER A 54 11.17 -18.34 13.91
C SER A 54 10.30 -18.30 12.65
N ILE A 55 9.51 -17.25 12.46
CA ILE A 55 8.56 -17.12 11.35
C ILE A 55 9.13 -16.15 10.32
N GLN A 56 9.10 -16.54 9.05
CA GLN A 56 9.35 -15.65 7.93
C GLN A 56 8.02 -15.12 7.42
N ILE A 57 7.90 -13.80 7.32
CA ILE A 57 6.73 -13.15 6.77
C ILE A 57 7.11 -12.29 5.56
N PRO A 58 6.28 -12.26 4.51
CA PRO A 58 6.48 -11.33 3.40
C PRO A 58 6.29 -9.91 3.92
N ALA A 59 7.06 -9.00 3.35
CA ALA A 59 7.02 -7.59 3.61
C ALA A 59 7.14 -6.81 2.31
N THR A 60 6.42 -5.69 2.23
CA THR A 60 6.39 -4.83 1.05
C THR A 60 6.27 -3.38 1.52
N GLN A 61 7.05 -2.49 0.90
CA GLN A 61 6.93 -1.06 1.12
C GLN A 61 5.92 -0.49 0.13
N VAL A 62 4.96 0.25 0.68
CA VAL A 62 3.94 0.96 -0.09
C VAL A 62 4.19 2.44 0.06
N THR A 63 4.56 3.09 -1.03
CA THR A 63 4.76 4.54 -1.10
C THR A 63 3.58 5.18 -1.82
N PHE A 64 2.91 6.11 -1.15
CA PHE A 64 1.75 6.84 -1.62
C PHE A 64 2.16 8.28 -1.94
N TRP A 65 1.76 8.77 -3.11
CA TRP A 65 1.76 10.19 -3.45
C TRP A 65 0.30 10.62 -3.61
N VAL A 66 -0.20 11.33 -2.61
CA VAL A 66 -1.61 11.75 -2.56
C VAL A 66 -1.70 13.14 -1.95
N ASN A 67 -2.76 13.85 -2.28
CA ASN A 67 -3.06 15.13 -1.67
C ASN A 67 -3.37 14.95 -0.17
N GLU A 68 -2.86 15.83 0.68
CA GLU A 68 -2.98 15.71 2.14
C GLU A 68 -4.43 15.61 2.64
N GLU A 69 -5.35 16.31 1.97
CA GLU A 69 -6.78 16.28 2.27
C GLU A 69 -7.41 14.89 2.02
N ALA A 70 -6.96 14.20 0.97
CA ALA A 70 -7.44 12.86 0.61
C ALA A 70 -6.68 11.73 1.33
N TRP A 71 -5.49 12.03 1.88
CA TRP A 71 -4.66 11.06 2.56
C TRP A 71 -5.38 10.39 3.73
N SER A 72 -6.06 11.17 4.57
CA SER A 72 -6.70 10.64 5.79
C SER A 72 -7.78 9.60 5.47
N GLU A 73 -8.61 9.86 4.46
CA GLU A 73 -9.66 8.94 4.02
C GLU A 73 -9.07 7.67 3.37
N MET A 74 -8.08 7.85 2.48
CA MET A 74 -7.39 6.75 1.82
C MET A 74 -6.67 5.85 2.83
N LEU A 75 -5.95 6.45 3.78
CA LEU A 75 -5.26 5.73 4.85
C LEU A 75 -6.25 4.96 5.71
N LYS A 76 -7.38 5.58 6.08
CA LYS A 76 -8.41 4.91 6.89
C LYS A 76 -9.00 3.70 6.15
N ALA A 77 -9.33 3.83 4.88
CA ALA A 77 -9.83 2.72 4.05
C ALA A 77 -8.78 1.60 3.90
N PHE A 78 -7.52 1.98 3.64
CA PHE A 78 -6.39 1.05 3.53
C PHE A 78 -6.17 0.28 4.84
N ARG A 79 -6.14 0.97 5.98
CA ARG A 79 -6.00 0.35 7.31
C ARG A 79 -7.18 -0.54 7.64
N LEU A 80 -8.41 -0.16 7.29
CA LEU A 80 -9.59 -1.00 7.51
C LEU A 80 -9.51 -2.30 6.70
N ARG A 81 -8.95 -2.26 5.49
CA ARG A 81 -8.79 -3.46 4.67
C ARG A 81 -7.68 -4.38 5.19
N PHE A 82 -6.58 -3.80 5.62
CA PHE A 82 -5.32 -4.55 5.79
C PHE A 82 -4.75 -4.59 7.20
N LEU A 83 -5.07 -3.62 8.05
CA LEU A 83 -4.61 -3.54 9.45
C LEU A 83 -5.75 -3.76 10.45
N SER A 84 -6.91 -4.23 9.99
CA SER A 84 -8.08 -4.51 10.84
C SER A 84 -7.94 -5.78 11.70
N ALA A 85 -6.91 -6.60 11.47
CA ALA A 85 -6.64 -7.82 12.24
C ALA A 85 -5.65 -7.61 13.41
N GLY A 86 -5.40 -6.37 13.84
CA GLY A 86 -4.58 -6.06 15.02
C GLY A 86 -5.40 -5.37 16.11
N GLY A 87 -6.19 -6.16 16.84
CA GLY A 87 -6.75 -5.80 18.15
C GLY A 87 -5.93 -6.45 19.25
#